data_AF-F3ZDT4-F1
#
_entry.id   AF-F3ZDT4-F1
#
_cell.length_a   1.000
_cell.length_b   1.000
_cell.length_c   1.000
_cell.angle_alpha   90.00
_cell.angle_beta   90.00
_cell.angle_gamma   90.00
#
_symmetry.space_group_name_H-M   'P 1'
#
loop_
_entity.id
_entity.type
_entity.pdbx_description
1 polymer ?
#
loop_
_entity_poly.entity_id
_entity_poly.type
_entity_poly.pdbx_seq_one_letter_code
_entity_poly.pdbx_strand_id
1 'polypeptide(L)'
;MRPILRRPTPPAAAEPATLGLDPRRPGLDVHRLYEVGEALEKHRELKHASWVYLQAIAHDPTALPVDRQLVNSEPQRFKHRRIMARFVNDHLPELKRRVRTMGPVETEGAPKLFVFWEQGFDDAPPVVRSCRRRLEKMHAGEIVDLDLSGLRKLVDLPHEVYAHASKNRAHFADVARFALLHRYGGAWLDATCLVTESVTDRLPELLNSGFFAFRYHDALISNWFIASKPGNYITGMVYQGLCEYWRRRDIDVNYYFNHHLFESLYYLDPEFTQVWDRTPDISSHPPHALQRAMHDPFTEERLQELLDQSFIHKLTYKRDTKPGSFLEHIEQETF
;
A
#
# COMPACT_ATOMS: atom_id res chain seq x y z
N MET A 1 8.98 19.68 1.98
CA MET A 1 8.64 18.31 1.49
C MET A 1 9.62 17.35 2.12
N ARG A 2 9.15 16.31 2.83
CA ARG A 2 10.02 15.23 3.28
C ARG A 2 10.31 14.30 2.07
N PRO A 3 11.53 13.75 1.93
CA PRO A 3 11.88 12.90 0.80
C PRO A 3 11.07 11.60 0.82
N ILE A 4 10.68 11.13 -0.38
CA ILE A 4 10.01 9.84 -0.58
C ILE A 4 10.88 8.72 0.00
N LEU A 5 10.27 7.71 0.63
CA LEU A 5 10.93 6.47 1.03
C LEU A 5 11.61 5.83 -0.19
N ARG A 6 12.93 6.01 -0.29
CA ARG A 6 13.78 5.35 -1.27
C ARG A 6 14.75 4.44 -0.52
N ARG A 7 15.24 3.40 -1.19
CA ARG A 7 16.35 2.61 -0.67
C ARG A 7 17.52 3.57 -0.41
N PRO A 8 17.98 3.74 0.84
CA PRO A 8 19.14 4.58 1.09
C PRO A 8 20.35 3.97 0.39
N THR A 9 21.15 4.80 -0.28
CA THR A 9 22.50 4.41 -0.73
C THR A 9 23.26 3.94 0.51
N PRO A 10 23.92 2.75 0.49
CA PRO A 10 24.68 2.31 1.65
C PRO A 10 25.72 3.39 1.98
N PRO A 11 25.73 3.94 3.21
CA PRO A 11 26.76 4.90 3.57
C PRO A 11 28.13 4.23 3.47
N ALA A 12 29.13 4.98 2.98
CA ALA A 12 30.52 4.60 3.17
C ALA A 12 30.72 4.31 4.67
N ALA A 13 31.37 3.18 4.98
CA ALA A 13 31.59 2.76 6.36
C ALA A 13 32.34 3.86 7.12
N ALA A 14 31.63 4.64 7.92
CA ALA A 14 32.25 5.49 8.92
C ALA A 14 32.59 4.58 10.11
N GLU A 15 33.88 4.50 10.45
CA GLU A 15 34.33 3.82 11.66
C GLU A 15 33.63 4.43 12.89
N PRO A 16 32.98 3.64 13.74
CA PRO A 16 32.38 4.18 14.94
C PRO A 16 33.48 4.60 15.91
N ALA A 17 33.42 5.85 16.37
CA ALA A 17 34.17 6.29 17.54
C ALA A 17 33.84 5.36 18.72
N THR A 18 34.84 4.62 19.19
CA THR A 18 34.73 3.69 20.31
C THR A 18 34.44 4.48 21.60
N LEU A 19 33.18 4.53 22.02
CA LEU A 19 32.84 4.80 23.40
C LEU A 19 33.27 3.57 24.21
N GLY A 20 34.36 3.72 24.98
CA GLY A 20 34.86 2.67 25.87
C GLY A 20 33.78 2.24 26.86
N LEU A 21 33.33 0.99 26.75
CA LEU A 21 32.39 0.38 27.69
C LEU A 21 33.16 -0.49 28.69
N ASP A 22 32.94 -0.21 29.99
CA ASP A 22 33.48 -0.94 31.13
C ASP A 22 32.96 -2.40 31.13
N PRO A 23 33.85 -3.41 31.15
CA PRO A 23 33.47 -4.84 31.12
C PRO A 23 32.75 -5.33 32.37
N ARG A 24 32.54 -4.49 33.41
CA ARG A 24 31.77 -4.81 34.62
C ARG A 24 30.31 -4.37 34.56
N ARG A 25 29.86 -3.73 33.48
CA ARG A 25 28.44 -3.42 33.30
C ARG A 25 27.67 -4.70 32.96
N PRO A 26 26.53 -5.00 33.63
CA PRO A 26 25.65 -6.08 33.18
C PRO A 26 25.32 -5.86 31.71
N GLY A 27 25.34 -6.96 30.93
CA GLY A 27 25.18 -6.92 29.47
C GLY A 27 24.02 -6.01 29.05
N LEU A 28 24.25 -5.23 28.00
CA LEU A 28 23.25 -4.30 27.47
C LEU A 28 21.97 -5.08 27.14
N ASP A 29 20.88 -4.76 27.83
CA ASP A 29 19.58 -5.39 27.56
C ASP A 29 19.00 -4.82 26.26
N VAL A 30 19.18 -5.59 25.19
CA VAL A 30 18.71 -5.26 23.84
C VAL A 30 17.19 -5.11 23.79
N HIS A 31 16.44 -5.90 24.55
CA HIS A 31 14.98 -5.80 24.59
C HIS A 31 14.56 -4.45 25.17
N ARG A 32 15.20 -4.04 26.26
CA ARG A 32 14.97 -2.72 26.86
C ARG A 32 15.32 -1.58 25.91
N LEU A 33 16.35 -1.71 25.07
CA LEU A 33 16.65 -0.69 24.06
C LEU A 33 15.54 -0.57 23.01
N TYR A 34 14.99 -1.68 22.53
CA TYR A 34 13.84 -1.62 21.63
C TYR A 34 12.62 -0.95 22.29
N GLU A 35 12.34 -1.25 23.56
CA GLU A 35 11.25 -0.60 24.31
C GLU A 35 11.47 0.92 24.47
N VAL A 36 12.69 1.36 24.74
CA VAL A 36 13.05 2.78 24.81
C VAL A 36 12.87 3.44 23.44
N GLY A 37 13.31 2.79 22.37
CA GLY A 37 13.09 3.27 21.01
C GLY A 37 11.59 3.43 20.68
N GLU A 38 10.76 2.45 21.05
CA GLU A 38 9.30 2.51 20.89
C GLU A 38 8.68 3.68 21.68
N ALA A 39 9.15 3.93 22.91
CA ALA A 39 8.68 5.05 23.72
C ALA A 39 9.03 6.40 23.09
N LEU A 40 10.28 6.59 22.66
CA LEU A 40 10.73 7.81 21.97
C LEU A 40 9.95 8.05 20.67
N GLU A 41 9.69 6.99 19.92
CA GLU A 41 8.87 7.06 18.71
C GLU A 41 7.46 7.57 19.01
N LYS A 42 6.80 7.04 20.05
CA LYS A 42 5.46 7.47 20.51
C LYS A 42 5.44 8.96 20.89
N HIS A 43 6.53 9.48 21.44
CA HIS A 43 6.70 10.90 21.77
C HIS A 43 7.18 11.76 20.58
N ARG A 44 7.22 11.21 19.35
CA ARG A 44 7.68 11.89 18.12
C ARG A 44 9.16 12.32 18.16
N GLU A 45 9.96 11.73 19.04
CA GLU A 45 11.41 11.96 19.11
C GLU A 45 12.17 11.08 18.10
N LEU A 46 11.83 11.23 16.82
CA LEU A 46 12.22 10.28 15.76
C LEU A 46 13.74 10.12 15.61
N LYS A 47 14.53 11.19 15.81
CA LYS A 47 16.00 11.11 15.75
C LYS A 47 16.60 10.27 16.88
N HIS A 48 16.09 10.46 18.11
CA HIS A 48 16.53 9.67 19.26
C HIS A 48 16.06 8.21 19.12
N ALA A 49 14.80 8.00 18.68
CA ALA A 49 14.29 6.66 18.38
C ALA A 49 15.18 5.94 17.36
N SER A 50 15.50 6.57 16.21
CA SER A 50 16.44 6.02 15.23
C SER A 50 17.78 5.63 15.85
N TRP A 51 18.39 6.52 16.63
CA TRP A 51 19.67 6.25 17.26
C TRP A 51 19.61 5.05 18.20
N VAL A 52 18.59 5.00 19.08
CA VAL A 52 18.39 3.89 20.03
C VAL A 52 18.15 2.57 19.29
N TYR A 53 17.31 2.56 18.25
CA TYR A 53 17.09 1.37 17.44
C TYR A 53 18.37 0.88 16.77
N LEU A 54 19.21 1.79 16.25
CA LEU A 54 20.50 1.42 15.65
C LEU A 54 21.47 0.83 16.67
N GLN A 55 21.47 1.31 17.92
CA GLN A 55 22.24 0.69 19.00
C GLN A 55 21.70 -0.70 19.34
N ALA A 56 20.37 -0.84 19.47
CA ALA A 56 19.75 -2.13 19.72
C ALA A 56 20.13 -3.16 18.64
N ILE A 57 20.01 -2.80 17.36
CA ILE A 57 20.39 -3.64 16.21
C ILE A 57 21.87 -4.03 16.26
N ALA A 58 22.77 -3.11 16.62
CA ALA A 58 24.21 -3.38 16.66
C ALA A 58 24.60 -4.40 17.75
N HIS A 59 23.78 -4.55 18.78
CA HIS A 59 24.01 -5.46 19.91
C HIS A 59 23.08 -6.68 19.89
N ASP A 60 22.12 -6.77 18.98
CA ASP A 60 21.20 -7.89 18.83
C ASP A 60 21.82 -8.99 17.94
N PRO A 61 22.16 -10.18 18.48
CA PRO A 61 22.73 -11.28 17.69
C PRO A 61 21.74 -11.85 16.65
N THR A 62 20.46 -11.52 16.76
CA THR A 62 19.40 -11.93 15.83
C THR A 62 19.06 -10.86 14.79
N ALA A 63 19.74 -9.70 14.81
CA ALA A 63 19.52 -8.62 13.86
C ALA A 63 19.74 -9.08 12.41
N LEU A 64 18.83 -8.66 11.53
CA LEU A 64 18.96 -8.87 10.09
C LEU A 64 19.46 -7.59 9.40
N PRO A 65 20.17 -7.68 8.26
CA PRO A 65 20.59 -6.48 7.50
C PRO A 65 19.42 -5.53 7.16
N VAL A 66 18.22 -6.08 6.95
CA VAL A 66 17.00 -5.30 6.70
C VAL A 66 16.59 -4.43 7.89
N ASP A 67 16.89 -4.81 9.13
CA ASP A 67 16.52 -4.03 10.33
C ASP A 67 17.12 -2.62 10.26
N ARG A 68 18.38 -2.51 9.82
CA ARG A 68 19.05 -1.23 9.64
C ARG A 68 18.44 -0.42 8.50
N GLN A 69 18.03 -1.07 7.40
CA GLN A 69 17.38 -0.41 6.27
C GLN A 69 16.01 0.16 6.67
N LEU A 70 15.26 -0.57 7.50
CA LEU A 70 13.97 -0.11 8.02
C LEU A 70 14.13 1.17 8.87
N VAL A 71 15.09 1.20 9.81
CA VAL A 71 15.33 2.39 10.64
C VAL A 71 15.81 3.58 9.80
N ASN A 72 16.72 3.35 8.86
CA ASN A 72 17.30 4.41 8.03
C ASN A 72 16.29 5.00 7.03
N SER A 73 15.32 4.21 6.59
CA SER A 73 14.26 4.70 5.70
C SER A 73 13.20 5.49 6.47
N GLU A 74 12.74 4.99 7.61
CA GLU A 74 11.78 5.69 8.48
C GLU A 74 11.84 5.08 9.89
N PRO A 75 12.06 5.83 10.98
CA PRO A 75 12.01 5.25 12.32
C PRO A 75 10.61 4.87 12.78
N GLN A 76 9.55 5.43 12.21
CA GLN A 76 8.18 5.15 12.64
C GLN A 76 7.75 3.70 12.35
N ARG A 77 6.95 3.16 13.27
CA ARG A 77 6.38 1.80 13.27
C ARG A 77 7.45 0.72 13.18
N PHE A 78 8.66 0.99 13.68
CA PHE A 78 9.82 0.12 13.46
C PHE A 78 9.56 -1.31 13.95
N LYS A 79 8.98 -1.49 15.14
CA LYS A 79 8.61 -2.81 15.66
C LYS A 79 7.77 -3.63 14.68
N HIS A 80 6.69 -3.05 14.17
CA HIS A 80 5.78 -3.76 13.27
C HIS A 80 6.43 -4.06 11.92
N ARG A 81 7.24 -3.12 11.41
CA ARG A 81 8.00 -3.30 10.17
C ARG A 81 9.05 -4.40 10.32
N ARG A 82 9.75 -4.44 11.46
CA ARG A 82 10.74 -5.48 11.78
C ARG A 82 10.10 -6.87 11.90
N ILE A 83 8.95 -6.96 12.57
CA ILE A 83 8.22 -8.23 12.68
C ILE A 83 7.81 -8.74 11.29
N MET A 84 7.26 -7.87 10.44
CA MET A 84 6.91 -8.23 9.07
C MET A 84 8.14 -8.63 8.23
N ALA A 85 9.26 -7.92 8.35
CA ALA A 85 10.47 -8.25 7.61
C ALA A 85 11.02 -9.63 7.99
N ARG A 86 10.93 -10.03 9.26
CA ARG A 86 11.28 -11.38 9.71
C ARG A 86 10.35 -12.43 9.12
N PHE A 87 9.03 -12.20 9.19
CA PHE A 87 8.05 -13.07 8.54
C PHE A 87 8.33 -13.27 7.05
N VAL A 88 8.56 -12.18 6.31
CA VAL A 88 8.89 -12.26 4.89
C VAL A 88 10.20 -13.00 4.68
N ASN A 89 11.25 -12.71 5.46
CA ASN A 89 12.54 -13.37 5.34
C ASN A 89 12.41 -14.90 5.50
N ASP A 90 11.65 -15.35 6.50
CA ASP A 90 11.49 -16.77 6.82
C ASP A 90 10.67 -17.54 5.77
N HIS A 91 9.77 -16.84 5.07
CA HIS A 91 8.89 -17.44 4.06
C HIS A 91 9.28 -17.12 2.61
N LEU A 92 10.28 -16.26 2.37
CA LEU A 92 10.61 -15.77 1.04
C LEU A 92 10.84 -16.90 0.01
N PRO A 93 11.61 -17.97 0.30
CA PRO A 93 11.81 -19.06 -0.66
C PRO A 93 10.50 -19.74 -1.08
N GLU A 94 9.58 -19.93 -0.14
CA GLU A 94 8.27 -20.53 -0.39
C GLU A 94 7.41 -19.62 -1.26
N LEU A 95 7.35 -18.32 -0.94
CA LEU A 95 6.60 -17.32 -1.71
C LEU A 95 7.08 -17.31 -3.17
N LYS A 96 8.40 -17.24 -3.38
CA LYS A 96 9.00 -17.24 -4.72
C LYS A 96 8.69 -18.52 -5.49
N ARG A 97 8.71 -19.68 -4.83
CA ARG A 97 8.35 -20.95 -5.47
C ARG A 97 6.89 -20.92 -5.94
N ARG A 98 5.96 -20.47 -5.11
CA ARG A 98 4.53 -20.40 -5.46
C ARG A 98 4.27 -19.44 -6.62
N VAL A 99 4.88 -18.26 -6.61
CA VAL A 99 4.74 -17.30 -7.71
C VAL A 99 5.27 -17.86 -9.02
N ARG A 100 6.38 -18.61 -9.01
CA ARG A 100 6.90 -19.27 -10.23
C ARG A 100 6.01 -20.40 -10.74
N THR A 101 5.30 -21.09 -9.86
CA THR A 101 4.34 -22.15 -10.24
C THR A 101 2.99 -21.59 -10.67
N MET A 102 2.67 -20.35 -10.27
CA MET A 102 1.53 -19.60 -10.79
C MET A 102 1.92 -19.03 -12.15
N GLY A 103 1.59 -19.76 -13.22
CA GLY A 103 1.76 -19.25 -14.57
C GLY A 103 0.93 -17.98 -14.80
N PRO A 104 1.35 -17.10 -15.72
CA PRO A 104 0.50 -16.00 -16.15
C PRO A 104 -0.80 -16.58 -16.71
N VAL A 105 -1.93 -16.02 -16.28
CA VAL A 105 -3.21 -16.34 -16.90
C VAL A 105 -3.31 -15.47 -18.15
N GLU A 106 -3.42 -16.10 -19.32
CA GLU A 106 -3.79 -15.37 -20.53
C GLU A 106 -5.16 -14.74 -20.32
N THR A 107 -5.20 -13.43 -20.41
CA THR A 107 -6.45 -12.67 -20.36
C THR A 107 -6.75 -12.21 -21.77
N GLU A 108 -7.79 -12.78 -22.38
CA GLU A 108 -8.38 -12.22 -23.59
C GLU A 108 -9.18 -10.96 -23.23
N GLY A 109 -9.06 -9.92 -24.06
CA GLY A 109 -9.89 -8.71 -23.97
C GLY A 109 -9.21 -7.47 -23.41
N ALA A 110 -10.00 -6.42 -23.23
CA ALA A 110 -9.55 -5.14 -22.70
C ALA A 110 -9.21 -5.25 -21.20
N PRO A 111 -8.32 -4.40 -20.68
CA PRO A 111 -8.00 -4.38 -19.25
C PRO A 111 -9.26 -4.11 -18.40
N LYS A 112 -9.49 -4.93 -17.37
CA LYS A 112 -10.62 -4.79 -16.44
C LYS A 112 -10.36 -3.71 -15.40
N LEU A 113 -11.38 -2.94 -15.06
CA LEU A 113 -11.34 -2.02 -13.91
C LEU A 113 -12.15 -2.60 -12.75
N PHE A 114 -11.46 -2.99 -11.68
CA PHE A 114 -12.09 -3.54 -10.48
C PHE A 114 -12.39 -2.42 -9.48
N VAL A 115 -13.66 -2.31 -9.07
CA VAL A 115 -14.09 -1.41 -8.01
C VAL A 115 -14.77 -2.23 -6.93
N PHE A 116 -14.23 -2.19 -5.71
CA PHE A 116 -14.77 -2.98 -4.60
C PHE A 116 -15.52 -2.11 -3.61
N TRP A 117 -16.77 -2.48 -3.37
CA TRP A 117 -17.58 -1.97 -2.28
C TRP A 117 -18.37 -3.13 -1.66
N GLU A 118 -17.90 -3.60 -0.51
CA GLU A 118 -18.37 -4.86 0.09
C GLU A 118 -19.90 -4.92 0.28
N GLN A 119 -20.53 -3.79 0.63
CA GLN A 119 -21.98 -3.72 0.91
C GLN A 119 -22.85 -3.66 -0.37
N GLY A 120 -22.23 -3.59 -1.56
CA GLY A 120 -22.95 -3.34 -2.81
C GLY A 120 -23.21 -1.84 -3.05
N PHE A 121 -23.31 -1.46 -4.32
CA PHE A 121 -23.37 -0.06 -4.73
C PHE A 121 -24.74 0.60 -4.56
N ASP A 122 -25.81 -0.19 -4.43
CA ASP A 122 -27.19 0.30 -4.35
C ASP A 122 -27.38 1.28 -3.17
N ASP A 123 -26.91 0.90 -1.98
CA ASP A 123 -26.99 1.70 -0.75
C ASP A 123 -25.67 2.42 -0.40
N ALA A 124 -24.72 2.50 -1.34
CA ALA A 124 -23.44 3.14 -1.08
C ALA A 124 -23.60 4.65 -0.82
N PRO A 125 -22.73 5.29 -0.01
CA PRO A 125 -22.79 6.73 0.26
C PRO A 125 -22.84 7.60 -1.02
N PRO A 126 -23.46 8.79 -1.01
CA PRO A 126 -23.64 9.59 -2.22
C PRO A 126 -22.34 9.86 -2.99
N VAL A 127 -21.25 10.18 -2.28
CA VAL A 127 -19.93 10.37 -2.91
C VAL A 127 -19.41 9.11 -3.60
N VAL A 128 -19.68 7.91 -3.07
CA VAL A 128 -19.29 6.63 -3.70
C VAL A 128 -20.08 6.41 -4.99
N ARG A 129 -21.39 6.65 -4.96
CA ARG A 129 -22.23 6.54 -6.15
C ARG A 129 -21.85 7.54 -7.24
N SER A 130 -21.51 8.77 -6.84
CA SER A 130 -21.00 9.81 -7.76
C SER A 130 -19.67 9.37 -8.41
N CYS A 131 -18.71 8.88 -7.61
CA CYS A 131 -17.46 8.33 -8.14
C CYS A 131 -17.70 7.21 -9.15
N ARG A 132 -18.62 6.28 -8.84
CA ARG A 132 -18.94 5.14 -9.70
C ARG A 132 -19.59 5.56 -11.02
N ARG A 133 -20.52 6.52 -10.99
CA ARG A 133 -21.14 7.09 -12.20
C ARG A 133 -20.15 7.88 -13.03
N ARG A 134 -19.26 8.65 -12.39
CA ARG A 134 -18.19 9.35 -13.11
C ARG A 134 -17.25 8.35 -13.80
N LEU A 135 -16.90 7.25 -13.13
CA LEU A 135 -16.12 6.18 -13.76
C LEU A 135 -16.81 5.61 -15.00
N GLU A 136 -18.12 5.36 -14.93
CA GLU A 136 -18.91 4.91 -16.09
C GLU A 136 -18.92 5.91 -17.25
N LYS A 137 -19.08 7.21 -16.93
CA LYS A 137 -19.07 8.29 -17.94
C LYS A 137 -17.71 8.44 -18.62
N MET A 138 -16.62 8.32 -17.86
CA MET A 138 -15.26 8.55 -18.35
C MET A 138 -14.61 7.32 -19.00
N HIS A 139 -15.15 6.12 -18.78
CA HIS A 139 -14.53 4.88 -19.22
C HIS A 139 -15.50 4.02 -20.03
N ALA A 140 -15.12 3.72 -21.28
CA ALA A 140 -15.94 2.95 -22.22
C ALA A 140 -15.72 1.41 -22.15
N GLY A 141 -14.93 0.91 -21.19
CA GLY A 141 -14.58 -0.51 -21.07
C GLY A 141 -15.25 -1.24 -19.91
N GLU A 142 -14.79 -2.46 -19.63
CA GLU A 142 -15.37 -3.32 -18.60
C GLU A 142 -15.04 -2.80 -17.19
N ILE A 143 -16.07 -2.31 -16.49
CA ILE A 143 -16.03 -2.02 -15.06
C ILE A 143 -16.65 -3.20 -14.32
N VAL A 144 -15.87 -3.78 -13.41
CA VAL A 144 -16.29 -4.91 -12.58
C VAL A 144 -16.54 -4.39 -11.17
N ASP A 145 -17.82 -4.20 -10.86
CA ASP A 145 -18.27 -3.90 -9.50
C ASP A 145 -18.24 -5.16 -8.65
N LEU A 146 -17.50 -5.09 -7.55
CA LEU A 146 -17.24 -6.22 -6.68
C LEU A 146 -17.89 -6.01 -5.31
N ASP A 147 -18.79 -6.93 -4.98
CA ASP A 147 -19.17 -7.28 -3.62
C ASP A 147 -18.47 -8.59 -3.21
N LEU A 148 -18.80 -9.14 -2.03
CA LEU A 148 -18.25 -10.43 -1.60
C LEU A 148 -18.63 -11.59 -2.52
N SER A 149 -19.85 -11.57 -3.09
CA SER A 149 -20.35 -12.66 -3.91
C SER A 149 -19.68 -12.69 -5.29
N GLY A 150 -19.53 -11.52 -5.92
CA GLY A 150 -18.83 -11.32 -7.19
C GLY A 150 -17.35 -11.64 -7.08
N LEU A 151 -16.70 -11.25 -5.98
CA LEU A 151 -15.30 -11.60 -5.75
C LEU A 151 -15.08 -13.13 -5.74
N ARG A 152 -15.93 -13.89 -5.04
CA ARG A 152 -15.85 -15.36 -4.98
C ARG A 152 -16.03 -16.05 -6.34
N LYS A 153 -16.68 -15.39 -7.30
CA LYS A 153 -16.83 -15.92 -8.68
C LYS A 153 -15.56 -15.74 -9.51
N LEU A 154 -14.71 -14.76 -9.16
CA LEU A 154 -13.55 -14.38 -9.96
C LEU A 154 -12.23 -14.92 -9.42
N VAL A 155 -12.12 -15.08 -8.10
CA VAL A 155 -10.92 -15.61 -7.45
C VAL A 155 -11.30 -16.64 -6.39
N ASP A 156 -10.58 -17.75 -6.39
CA ASP A 156 -10.65 -18.76 -5.35
C ASP A 156 -9.56 -18.48 -4.32
N LEU A 157 -9.94 -17.87 -3.20
CA LEU A 157 -9.00 -17.56 -2.12
C LEU A 157 -8.92 -18.74 -1.14
N PRO A 158 -7.75 -18.97 -0.50
CA PRO A 158 -7.63 -20.02 0.52
C PRO A 158 -8.70 -19.89 1.61
N HIS A 159 -9.21 -21.02 2.11
CA HIS A 159 -10.25 -21.05 3.13
C HIS A 159 -9.88 -20.19 4.35
N GLU A 160 -8.63 -20.20 4.77
CA GLU A 160 -8.13 -19.41 5.90
C GLU A 160 -8.29 -17.91 5.64
N VAL A 161 -8.05 -17.44 4.42
CA VAL A 161 -8.27 -16.02 4.05
C VAL A 161 -9.74 -15.65 4.25
N TYR A 162 -10.68 -16.49 3.80
CA TYR A 162 -12.11 -16.24 4.04
C TYR A 162 -12.47 -16.34 5.52
N ALA A 163 -11.94 -17.30 6.27
CA ALA A 163 -12.24 -17.48 7.69
C ALA A 163 -11.66 -16.36 8.56
N HIS A 164 -10.63 -15.67 8.07
CA HIS A 164 -9.82 -14.77 8.87
C HIS A 164 -9.80 -13.34 8.37
N ALA A 165 -9.36 -13.10 7.14
CA ALA A 165 -9.22 -11.74 6.62
C ALA A 165 -10.57 -11.03 6.50
N SER A 166 -11.64 -11.77 6.17
CA SER A 166 -13.02 -11.23 6.03
C SER A 166 -13.57 -10.54 7.29
N LYS A 167 -13.01 -10.84 8.47
CA LYS A 167 -13.37 -10.15 9.72
C LYS A 167 -12.96 -8.68 9.73
N ASN A 168 -12.04 -8.27 8.84
CA ASN A 168 -11.66 -6.89 8.62
C ASN A 168 -11.69 -6.57 7.12
N ARG A 169 -12.65 -5.72 6.76
CA ARG A 169 -12.93 -5.30 5.37
C ARG A 169 -11.69 -4.79 4.63
N ALA A 170 -10.84 -3.99 5.30
CA ALA A 170 -9.66 -3.42 4.68
C ALA A 170 -8.63 -4.50 4.33
N HIS A 171 -8.39 -5.43 5.25
CA HIS A 171 -7.45 -6.52 5.04
C HIS A 171 -7.94 -7.52 3.99
N PHE A 172 -9.24 -7.82 3.98
CA PHE A 172 -9.81 -8.66 2.95
C PHE A 172 -9.70 -8.01 1.56
N ALA A 173 -9.96 -6.70 1.45
CA ALA A 173 -9.77 -5.96 0.22
C ALA A 173 -8.31 -5.98 -0.26
N ASP A 174 -7.33 -5.94 0.65
CA ASP A 174 -5.92 -6.10 0.28
C ASP A 174 -5.66 -7.45 -0.40
N VAL A 175 -6.15 -8.57 0.14
CA VAL A 175 -5.97 -9.89 -0.52
C VAL A 175 -6.69 -9.95 -1.87
N ALA A 176 -7.94 -9.50 -1.90
CA ALA A 176 -8.77 -9.47 -3.10
C ALA A 176 -8.10 -8.69 -4.24
N ARG A 177 -7.57 -7.51 -3.93
CA ARG A 177 -6.90 -6.62 -4.88
C ARG A 177 -5.74 -7.30 -5.59
N PHE A 178 -4.80 -7.87 -4.82
CA PHE A 178 -3.64 -8.51 -5.43
C PHE A 178 -3.98 -9.84 -6.11
N ALA A 179 -4.97 -10.59 -5.61
CA ALA A 179 -5.45 -11.80 -6.27
C ALA A 179 -6.03 -11.50 -7.67
N LEU A 180 -6.91 -10.48 -7.75
CA LEU A 180 -7.53 -10.06 -9.00
C LEU A 180 -6.52 -9.48 -9.98
N LEU A 181 -5.65 -8.58 -9.52
CA LEU A 181 -4.64 -7.95 -10.39
C LEU A 181 -3.59 -8.96 -10.87
N HIS A 182 -3.21 -9.92 -10.04
CA HIS A 182 -2.32 -10.98 -10.48
C HIS A 182 -2.98 -11.88 -11.52
N ARG A 183 -4.25 -12.22 -11.34
CA ARG A 183 -4.99 -13.11 -12.26
C ARG A 183 -5.39 -12.42 -13.56
N TYR A 184 -5.92 -11.21 -13.49
CA TYR A 184 -6.58 -10.55 -14.62
C TYR A 184 -5.83 -9.32 -15.15
N GLY A 185 -4.81 -8.84 -14.43
CA GLY A 185 -4.23 -7.53 -14.71
C GLY A 185 -5.25 -6.41 -14.56
N GLY A 186 -5.13 -5.38 -15.39
CA GLY A 186 -6.02 -4.21 -15.35
C GLY A 186 -5.68 -3.26 -14.22
N ALA A 187 -6.71 -2.67 -13.61
CA ALA A 187 -6.53 -1.78 -12.46
C ALA A 187 -7.58 -2.01 -11.38
N TRP A 188 -7.15 -1.82 -10.14
CA TRP A 188 -8.01 -1.69 -8.97
C TRP A 188 -8.14 -0.23 -8.61
N LEU A 189 -9.36 0.19 -8.28
CA LEU A 189 -9.68 1.50 -7.75
C LEU A 189 -10.57 1.34 -6.52
N ASP A 190 -10.27 2.04 -5.42
CA ASP A 190 -11.21 2.16 -4.30
C ASP A 190 -12.48 2.87 -4.78
N ALA A 191 -13.65 2.50 -4.24
CA ALA A 191 -14.95 3.04 -4.67
C ALA A 191 -15.13 4.56 -4.50
N THR A 192 -14.26 5.21 -3.73
CA THR A 192 -14.20 6.68 -3.54
C THR A 192 -13.23 7.37 -4.49
N CYS A 193 -12.80 6.72 -5.57
CA CYS A 193 -11.92 7.34 -6.57
C CYS A 193 -12.77 8.07 -7.61
N LEU A 194 -12.70 9.39 -7.61
CA LEU A 194 -13.29 10.22 -8.65
C LEU A 194 -12.30 10.28 -9.83
N VAL A 195 -12.70 9.79 -11.00
CA VAL A 195 -11.87 9.84 -12.21
C VAL A 195 -12.26 11.00 -13.11
N THR A 196 -11.26 11.64 -13.70
CA THR A 196 -11.42 12.81 -14.60
C THR A 196 -10.97 12.51 -16.02
N GLU A 197 -10.26 11.41 -16.23
CA GLU A 197 -9.86 10.89 -17.55
C GLU A 197 -10.12 9.37 -17.61
N SER A 198 -10.08 8.81 -18.82
CA SER A 198 -10.16 7.35 -19.03
C SER A 198 -8.96 6.65 -18.40
N VAL A 199 -9.21 5.78 -17.41
CA VAL A 199 -8.16 5.03 -16.72
C VAL A 199 -7.39 4.12 -17.68
N THR A 200 -8.08 3.47 -18.63
CA THR A 200 -7.46 2.58 -19.61
C THR A 200 -6.52 3.32 -20.57
N ASP A 201 -6.81 4.57 -20.89
CA ASP A 201 -5.97 5.37 -21.78
C ASP A 201 -4.65 5.74 -21.10
N ARG A 202 -4.65 5.79 -19.75
CA ARG A 202 -3.47 6.01 -18.93
C ARG A 202 -2.65 4.73 -18.70
N LEU A 203 -3.25 3.55 -18.80
CA LEU A 203 -2.55 2.28 -18.50
C LEU A 203 -1.26 2.05 -19.30
N PRO A 204 -1.17 2.36 -20.62
CA PRO A 204 0.08 2.18 -21.37
C PRO A 204 1.27 2.93 -20.77
N GLU A 205 1.04 4.17 -20.31
CA GLU A 205 2.06 5.00 -19.65
C GLU A 205 2.42 4.41 -18.27
N LEU A 206 1.40 4.07 -17.48
CA LEU A 206 1.57 3.61 -16.10
C LEU A 206 2.25 2.22 -16.03
N LEU A 207 1.94 1.33 -16.98
CA LEU A 207 2.36 -0.08 -16.97
C LEU A 207 3.63 -0.37 -17.78
N ASN A 208 4.49 0.63 -18.00
CA ASN A 208 5.75 0.42 -18.71
C ASN A 208 6.64 -0.66 -18.05
N SER A 209 6.68 -0.70 -16.71
CA SER A 209 7.37 -1.77 -15.95
C SER A 209 6.49 -3.02 -15.70
N GLY A 210 5.23 -3.00 -16.14
CA GLY A 210 4.23 -4.03 -15.88
C GLY A 210 3.46 -3.89 -14.56
N PHE A 211 3.81 -2.95 -13.70
CA PHE A 211 3.12 -2.67 -12.44
C PHE A 211 3.14 -1.18 -12.11
N PHE A 212 2.05 -0.67 -11.55
CA PHE A 212 1.96 0.70 -11.05
C PHE A 212 1.18 0.81 -9.75
N ALA A 213 1.69 1.62 -8.83
CA ALA A 213 0.96 2.19 -7.71
C ALA A 213 1.54 3.57 -7.41
N PHE A 214 0.71 4.51 -6.97
CA PHE A 214 1.21 5.83 -6.56
C PHE A 214 2.16 5.71 -5.36
N ARG A 215 3.22 6.52 -5.34
CA ARG A 215 4.15 6.63 -4.21
C ARG A 215 3.51 7.40 -3.08
N TYR A 216 3.39 6.77 -1.92
CA TYR A 216 2.99 7.44 -0.70
C TYR A 216 4.24 7.89 0.07
N HIS A 217 4.15 8.98 0.82
CA HIS A 217 5.32 9.44 1.59
C HIS A 217 5.57 8.53 2.79
N ASP A 218 4.51 8.18 3.53
CA ASP A 218 4.64 7.42 4.78
C ASP A 218 4.72 5.90 4.55
N ALA A 219 4.62 5.43 3.31
CA ALA A 219 4.84 4.05 2.89
C ALA A 219 5.19 4.00 1.40
N LEU A 220 5.84 2.95 0.89
CA LEU A 220 6.22 2.88 -0.53
C LEU A 220 5.05 3.06 -1.51
N ILE A 221 3.86 2.55 -1.17
CA ILE A 221 2.69 2.56 -2.05
C ILE A 221 1.44 3.16 -1.40
N SER A 222 0.57 3.71 -2.24
CA SER A 222 -0.84 3.94 -1.98
C SER A 222 -1.68 2.77 -2.51
N ASN A 223 -2.44 2.10 -1.63
CA ASN A 223 -3.18 0.87 -2.01
C ASN A 223 -4.53 1.12 -2.70
N TRP A 224 -4.97 2.39 -2.78
CA TRP A 224 -6.30 2.72 -3.30
C TRP A 224 -6.38 2.76 -4.83
N PHE A 225 -5.24 2.80 -5.53
CA PHE A 225 -5.14 2.64 -6.98
C PHE A 225 -3.89 1.82 -7.30
N ILE A 226 -4.09 0.67 -7.95
CA ILE A 226 -3.00 -0.19 -8.40
C ILE A 226 -3.35 -0.71 -9.79
N ALA A 227 -2.42 -0.63 -10.72
CA ALA A 227 -2.54 -1.23 -12.04
C ALA A 227 -1.47 -2.29 -12.24
N SER A 228 -1.78 -3.33 -13.00
CA SER A 228 -0.84 -4.42 -13.27
C SER A 228 -1.11 -5.09 -14.61
N LYS A 229 -0.06 -5.61 -15.23
CA LYS A 229 -0.20 -6.69 -16.22
C LYS A 229 -0.59 -8.00 -15.49
N PRO A 230 -1.35 -8.91 -16.12
CA PRO A 230 -1.62 -10.22 -15.56
C PRO A 230 -0.29 -10.97 -15.33
N GLY A 231 -0.22 -11.77 -14.26
CA GLY A 231 0.97 -12.54 -13.89
C GLY A 231 2.16 -11.70 -13.40
N ASN A 232 1.99 -10.39 -13.13
CA ASN A 232 3.10 -9.57 -12.65
C ASN A 232 3.71 -10.11 -11.35
N TYR A 233 5.04 -10.04 -11.25
CA TYR A 233 5.77 -10.60 -10.13
C TYR A 233 5.46 -9.91 -8.80
N ILE A 234 5.32 -8.57 -8.77
CA ILE A 234 4.96 -7.82 -7.56
C ILE A 234 3.58 -8.27 -7.06
N THR A 235 2.58 -8.34 -7.95
CA THR A 235 1.22 -8.74 -7.53
C THR A 235 1.19 -10.17 -7.02
N GLY A 236 1.94 -11.08 -7.65
CA GLY A 236 2.07 -12.46 -7.19
C GLY A 236 2.73 -12.57 -5.82
N MET A 237 3.84 -11.87 -5.60
CA MET A 237 4.57 -11.90 -4.32
C MET A 237 3.75 -11.33 -3.17
N VAL A 238 3.07 -10.19 -3.39
CA VAL A 238 2.20 -9.59 -2.37
C VAL A 238 1.01 -10.51 -2.09
N TYR A 239 0.32 -11.02 -3.14
CA TYR A 239 -0.79 -11.94 -2.97
C TYR A 239 -0.41 -13.19 -2.16
N GLN A 240 0.71 -13.83 -2.51
CA GLN A 240 1.20 -15.01 -1.79
C GLN A 240 1.63 -14.69 -0.36
N GLY A 241 2.27 -13.55 -0.13
CA GLY A 241 2.65 -13.09 1.21
C GLY A 241 1.43 -12.86 2.10
N LEU A 242 0.38 -12.21 1.57
CA LEU A 242 -0.88 -12.01 2.27
C LEU A 242 -1.55 -13.36 2.59
N CYS A 243 -1.60 -14.28 1.63
CA CYS A 243 -2.17 -15.62 1.84
C CYS A 243 -1.40 -16.42 2.89
N GLU A 244 -0.06 -16.42 2.83
CA GLU A 244 0.77 -17.13 3.81
C GLU A 244 0.53 -16.60 5.22
N TYR A 245 0.43 -15.27 5.36
CA TYR A 245 0.14 -14.67 6.64
C TYR A 245 -1.23 -15.11 7.17
N TRP A 246 -2.28 -15.03 6.36
CA TRP A 246 -3.63 -15.40 6.81
C TRP A 246 -3.79 -16.88 7.11
N ARG A 247 -3.00 -17.76 6.50
CA ARG A 247 -2.95 -19.19 6.88
C ARG A 247 -2.37 -19.42 8.27
N ARG A 248 -1.46 -18.56 8.72
CA ARG A 248 -0.74 -18.72 9.99
C ARG A 248 -1.32 -17.90 11.14
N ARG A 249 -1.70 -16.64 10.87
CA ARG A 249 -2.15 -15.64 11.86
C ARG A 249 -1.18 -15.51 13.05
N ASP A 250 0.11 -15.59 12.79
CA ASP A 250 1.18 -15.65 13.79
C ASP A 250 1.63 -14.27 14.33
N ILE A 251 1.20 -13.18 13.70
CA ILE A 251 1.57 -11.80 14.08
C ILE A 251 0.30 -10.95 14.23
N ASP A 252 0.29 -10.00 15.17
CA ASP A 252 -0.79 -9.02 15.29
C ASP A 252 -0.92 -8.12 14.05
N VAL A 253 -2.11 -8.13 13.43
CA VAL A 253 -2.40 -7.27 12.28
C VAL A 253 -2.54 -5.83 12.75
N ASN A 254 -1.82 -4.91 12.12
CA ASN A 254 -2.11 -3.48 12.24
C ASN A 254 -2.61 -2.91 10.91
N TYR A 255 -3.14 -1.69 10.95
CA TYR A 255 -3.71 -1.04 9.76
C TYR A 255 -2.74 -0.94 8.57
N TYR A 256 -1.43 -0.83 8.83
CA TYR A 256 -0.39 -0.71 7.79
C TYR A 256 0.20 -2.04 7.34
N PHE A 257 -0.42 -3.17 7.71
CA PHE A 257 0.07 -4.51 7.46
C PHE A 257 0.52 -4.75 6.01
N ASN A 258 -0.33 -4.43 5.02
CA ASN A 258 0.01 -4.60 3.61
C ASN A 258 1.17 -3.68 3.16
N HIS A 259 1.26 -2.47 3.72
CA HIS A 259 2.38 -1.56 3.43
C HIS A 259 3.71 -2.11 3.95
N HIS A 260 3.72 -2.69 5.15
CA HIS A 260 4.91 -3.32 5.71
C HIS A 260 5.31 -4.58 4.92
N LEU A 261 4.32 -5.37 4.45
CA LEU A 261 4.58 -6.53 3.61
C LEU A 261 5.26 -6.12 2.30
N PHE A 262 4.70 -5.12 1.61
CA PHE A 262 5.27 -4.60 0.36
C PHE A 262 6.69 -4.08 0.56
N GLU A 263 6.94 -3.33 1.63
CA GLU A 263 8.27 -2.81 1.96
C GLU A 263 9.27 -3.91 2.31
N SER A 264 8.83 -4.93 3.05
CA SER A 264 9.69 -6.06 3.39
C SER A 264 10.10 -6.83 2.13
N LEU A 265 9.16 -7.08 1.22
CA LEU A 265 9.45 -7.69 -0.09
C LEU A 265 10.41 -6.81 -0.91
N TYR A 266 10.22 -5.49 -0.91
CA TYR A 266 11.11 -4.55 -1.59
C TYR A 266 12.57 -4.63 -1.12
N TYR A 267 12.79 -4.77 0.19
CA TYR A 267 14.16 -4.84 0.74
C TYR A 267 14.77 -6.24 0.67
N LEU A 268 13.96 -7.29 0.72
CA LEU A 268 14.44 -8.67 0.84
C LEU A 268 14.52 -9.43 -0.49
N ASP A 269 13.78 -9.00 -1.54
CA ASP A 269 13.76 -9.70 -2.83
C ASP A 269 14.28 -8.81 -3.99
N PRO A 270 15.49 -9.08 -4.52
CA PRO A 270 16.08 -8.27 -5.59
C PRO A 270 15.24 -8.16 -6.87
N GLU A 271 14.48 -9.21 -7.20
CA GLU A 271 13.59 -9.21 -8.37
C GLU A 271 12.42 -8.25 -8.17
N PHE A 272 11.82 -8.28 -6.97
CA PHE A 272 10.80 -7.32 -6.56
C PHE A 272 11.34 -5.88 -6.61
N THR A 273 12.54 -5.65 -6.05
CA THR A 273 13.23 -4.36 -6.11
C THR A 273 13.35 -3.88 -7.55
N GLN A 274 13.81 -4.73 -8.47
CA GLN A 274 14.05 -4.36 -9.87
C GLN A 274 12.77 -3.95 -10.59
N VAL A 275 11.65 -4.67 -10.37
CA VAL A 275 10.36 -4.30 -10.98
C VAL A 275 9.88 -2.97 -10.41
N TRP A 276 9.95 -2.79 -9.10
CA TRP A 276 9.45 -1.59 -8.42
C TRP A 276 10.25 -0.33 -8.73
N ASP A 277 11.59 -0.44 -8.84
CA ASP A 277 12.47 0.69 -9.17
C ASP A 277 12.28 1.16 -10.62
N ARG A 278 11.68 0.34 -11.50
CA ARG A 278 11.31 0.70 -12.88
C ARG A 278 9.90 1.27 -13.01
N THR A 279 9.05 1.12 -11.99
CA THR A 279 7.69 1.67 -11.98
C THR A 279 7.73 3.20 -11.94
N PRO A 280 6.91 3.91 -12.76
CA PRO A 280 6.82 5.36 -12.72
C PRO A 280 6.70 5.93 -11.29
N ASP A 281 7.54 6.92 -10.98
CA ASP A 281 7.58 7.59 -9.68
C ASP A 281 6.57 8.75 -9.67
N ILE A 282 5.30 8.42 -9.42
CA ILE A 282 4.21 9.40 -9.35
C ILE A 282 3.68 9.45 -7.92
N SER A 283 3.71 10.63 -7.31
CA SER A 283 3.25 10.82 -5.92
C SER A 283 1.74 10.66 -5.80
N SER A 284 1.29 10.10 -4.67
CA SER A 284 -0.12 10.08 -4.28
C SER A 284 -0.59 11.42 -3.69
N HIS A 285 0.28 12.42 -3.51
CA HIS A 285 -0.10 13.70 -2.89
C HIS A 285 -1.10 14.52 -3.73
N PRO A 286 -0.92 14.68 -5.05
CA PRO A 286 -1.88 15.40 -5.91
C PRO A 286 -3.28 14.74 -5.95
N PRO A 287 -3.42 13.40 -6.13
CA PRO A 287 -4.73 12.74 -6.02
C PRO A 287 -5.48 12.97 -4.70
N HIS A 288 -4.80 13.33 -3.62
CA HIS A 288 -5.42 13.63 -2.32
C HIS A 288 -5.74 15.13 -2.11
N ALA A 289 -5.44 16.00 -3.06
CA ALA A 289 -5.71 17.44 -2.92
C ALA A 289 -7.20 17.72 -2.74
N LEU A 290 -8.04 17.16 -3.62
CA LEU A 290 -9.49 17.30 -3.52
C LEU A 290 -10.05 16.70 -2.21
N GLN A 291 -9.48 15.58 -1.73
CA GLN A 291 -9.86 15.01 -0.43
C GLN A 291 -9.68 15.99 0.72
N ARG A 292 -8.58 16.74 0.72
CA ARG A 292 -8.30 17.72 1.78
C ARG A 292 -9.28 18.89 1.70
N ALA A 293 -9.65 19.30 0.50
CA ALA A 293 -10.55 20.41 0.23
C ALA A 293 -12.05 20.08 0.31
N MET A 294 -12.47 18.82 0.52
CA MET A 294 -13.89 18.43 0.43
C MET A 294 -14.88 19.28 1.25
N HIS A 295 -14.46 19.91 2.35
CA HIS A 295 -15.30 20.77 3.20
C HIS A 295 -15.12 22.27 2.95
N ASP A 296 -14.22 22.64 2.04
CA ASP A 296 -13.97 24.02 1.67
C ASP A 296 -15.12 24.53 0.79
N PRO A 297 -15.39 25.84 0.77
CA PRO A 297 -16.38 26.43 -0.13
C PRO A 297 -16.07 26.10 -1.59
N PHE A 298 -17.09 25.67 -2.33
CA PHE A 298 -16.99 25.37 -3.75
C PHE A 298 -16.84 26.65 -4.58
N THR A 299 -15.88 26.63 -5.51
CA THR A 299 -15.87 27.49 -6.70
C THR A 299 -15.42 26.65 -7.90
N GLU A 300 -15.90 27.00 -9.09
CA GLU A 300 -15.58 26.28 -10.33
C GLU A 300 -14.08 26.33 -10.64
N GLU A 301 -13.47 27.51 -10.48
CA GLU A 301 -12.05 27.73 -10.77
C GLU A 301 -11.18 26.84 -9.89
N ARG A 302 -11.52 26.76 -8.60
CA ARG A 302 -10.77 25.95 -7.65
C ARG A 302 -11.02 24.45 -7.85
N LEU A 303 -12.22 24.05 -8.28
CA LEU A 303 -12.48 22.66 -8.65
C LEU A 303 -11.56 22.27 -9.81
N GLN A 304 -11.55 23.06 -10.89
CA GLN A 304 -10.72 22.80 -12.07
C GLN A 304 -9.23 22.70 -11.69
N GLU A 305 -8.71 23.64 -10.89
CA GLU A 305 -7.33 23.59 -10.37
C GLU A 305 -7.02 22.29 -9.60
N LEU A 306 -7.98 21.74 -8.87
CA LEU A 306 -7.82 20.49 -8.11
C LEU A 306 -7.91 19.26 -9.03
N LEU A 307 -8.75 19.31 -10.06
CA LEU A 307 -8.94 18.24 -11.04
C LEU A 307 -7.75 18.13 -12.01
N ASP A 308 -7.13 19.24 -12.41
CA ASP A 308 -5.98 19.26 -13.33
C ASP A 308 -4.70 18.60 -12.77
N GLN A 309 -4.67 18.34 -11.45
CA GLN A 309 -3.50 17.77 -10.77
C GLN A 309 -3.33 16.26 -10.96
N SER A 310 -4.35 15.55 -11.42
CA SER A 310 -4.34 14.08 -11.56
C SER A 310 -5.53 13.62 -12.40
N PHE A 311 -5.39 12.49 -13.09
CA PHE A 311 -6.52 11.83 -13.78
C PHE A 311 -7.52 11.15 -12.83
N ILE A 312 -7.15 11.07 -11.55
CA ILE A 312 -7.87 10.35 -10.50
C ILE A 312 -7.65 11.02 -9.15
N HIS A 313 -8.73 11.13 -8.36
CA HIS A 313 -8.75 11.81 -7.08
C HIS A 313 -9.33 10.89 -6.00
N LYS A 314 -8.55 10.63 -4.95
CA LYS A 314 -8.95 9.76 -3.85
C LYS A 314 -9.79 10.55 -2.84
N LEU A 315 -11.09 10.31 -2.76
CA LEU A 315 -11.97 10.94 -1.78
C LEU A 315 -12.12 10.10 -0.50
N THR A 316 -13.02 10.50 0.40
CA THR A 316 -13.44 9.74 1.58
C THR A 316 -14.94 9.85 1.79
N TYR A 317 -15.59 8.76 2.16
CA TYR A 317 -17.01 8.72 2.51
C TYR A 317 -17.27 8.95 4.02
N LYS A 318 -16.20 9.16 4.80
CA LYS A 318 -16.26 9.31 6.27
C LYS A 318 -16.47 10.77 6.71
N ARG A 319 -17.06 11.59 5.85
CA ARG A 319 -17.25 13.03 6.06
C ARG A 319 -18.69 13.37 5.75
N ASP A 320 -19.31 14.14 6.63
CA ASP A 320 -20.66 14.63 6.42
C ASP A 320 -20.65 15.80 5.43
N THR A 321 -21.67 15.86 4.59
CA THR A 321 -21.82 16.90 3.57
C THR A 321 -22.06 18.26 4.21
N LYS A 322 -21.31 19.27 3.75
CA LYS A 322 -21.51 20.67 4.15
C LYS A 322 -22.15 21.45 3.00
N PRO A 323 -23.21 22.25 3.26
CA PRO A 323 -23.79 23.12 2.25
C PRO A 323 -22.75 24.06 1.62
N GLY A 324 -22.79 24.21 0.30
CA GLY A 324 -21.86 25.03 -0.48
C GLY A 324 -20.44 24.50 -0.56
N SER A 325 -20.17 23.25 -0.18
CA SER A 325 -18.82 22.66 -0.23
C SER A 325 -18.55 21.87 -1.50
N PHE A 326 -17.27 21.59 -1.77
CA PHE A 326 -16.89 20.67 -2.84
C PHE A 326 -17.57 19.29 -2.70
N LEU A 327 -17.73 18.76 -1.48
CA LEU A 327 -18.40 17.47 -1.27
C LEU A 327 -19.86 17.51 -1.73
N GLU A 328 -20.61 18.56 -1.36
CA GLU A 328 -22.00 18.69 -1.81
C GLU A 328 -22.09 18.74 -3.34
N HIS A 329 -21.24 19.55 -3.97
CA HIS A 329 -21.17 19.66 -5.43
C HIS A 329 -20.82 18.31 -6.09
N ILE A 330 -19.87 17.56 -5.52
CA ILE A 330 -19.50 16.22 -6.01
C ILE A 330 -20.66 15.24 -5.90
N GLU A 331 -21.39 15.26 -4.78
CA GLU A 331 -22.53 14.37 -4.54
C GLU A 331 -23.74 14.69 -5.42
N GLN A 332 -23.89 15.96 -5.81
CA GLN A 332 -24.94 16.44 -6.71
C GLN A 332 -24.57 16.31 -8.20
N GLU A 333 -23.32 15.98 -8.53
CA GLU A 333 -22.82 15.79 -9.90
C GLU A 333 -23.00 17.00 -10.82
N THR A 334 -22.70 18.19 -10.34
CA THR A 334 -22.88 19.43 -11.10
C THR A 334 -21.64 19.84 -11.93
N PHE A 335 -20.85 18.87 -12.43
CA PHE A 335 -19.64 19.08 -13.24
C PHE A 335 -19.27 17.92 -14.20
#